data_AF-A0A5N9AFV4-F1
#
_entry.id   AF-A0A5N9AFV4-F1
#
_cell.length_a   1.000
_cell.length_b   1.000
_cell.length_c   1.000
_cell.angle_alpha   90.00
_cell.angle_beta   90.00
_cell.angle_gamma   90.00
#
_symmetry.space_group_name_H-M   'P 1'
#
loop_
_entity.id
_entity.type
_entity.pdbx_description
1 polymer ?
#
loop_
_entity_poly.entity_id
_entity_poly.type
_entity_poly.pdbx_seq_one_letter_code
_entity_poly.pdbx_strand_id
1 'polypeptide(L)'
;MGKKKRGQKVCPECGTVNGVRAYYCKECDYAFKMKKRSKNRRGRPVKDWRTLEVGDYIRVIGRSGSYYIKSNGDKIYFTDAGIYHIKQKHGEGLTVIGVGRQSHGFEFLYMGKEKQSKLLDNMFNAPHKLCKVDYIPR
;
A
#
# COMPACT_ATOMS: atom_id res chain seq x y z
N MET A 1 -36.79 -22.42 -6.85
CA MET A 1 -35.43 -22.48 -6.27
C MET A 1 -35.14 -21.18 -5.51
N GLY A 2 -35.02 -21.23 -4.18
CA GLY A 2 -34.90 -20.04 -3.34
C GLY A 2 -33.60 -19.25 -3.58
N LYS A 3 -33.69 -17.92 -3.61
CA LYS A 3 -32.55 -17.01 -3.77
C LYS A 3 -31.52 -17.27 -2.66
N LYS A 4 -30.27 -17.60 -3.05
CA LYS A 4 -29.15 -17.74 -2.11
C LYS A 4 -28.98 -16.46 -1.30
N LYS A 5 -29.00 -16.55 0.03
CA LYS A 5 -28.70 -15.41 0.92
C LYS A 5 -27.20 -15.08 0.80
N ARG A 6 -26.85 -13.80 0.91
CA ARG A 6 -25.45 -13.35 0.89
C ARG A 6 -24.65 -14.05 2.00
N GLY A 7 -23.41 -14.42 1.72
CA GLY A 7 -22.50 -15.05 2.69
C GLY A 7 -22.61 -16.57 2.81
N GLN A 8 -23.31 -17.24 1.90
CA GLN A 8 -23.48 -18.70 1.89
C GLN A 8 -22.93 -19.34 0.61
N LYS A 9 -22.50 -20.60 0.71
CA LYS A 9 -22.16 -21.48 -0.42
C LYS A 9 -22.82 -22.84 -0.24
N VAL A 10 -23.08 -23.52 -1.34
CA VAL A 10 -23.70 -24.86 -1.34
C VAL A 10 -22.60 -25.89 -1.56
N CYS A 11 -22.59 -26.96 -0.77
CA CYS A 11 -21.68 -28.09 -0.98
C CYS A 11 -21.98 -28.74 -2.33
N PRO A 12 -20.98 -28.95 -3.20
CA PRO A 12 -21.20 -29.61 -4.49
C PRO A 12 -21.49 -31.12 -4.35
N GLU A 13 -21.07 -31.76 -3.26
CA GLU A 13 -21.28 -33.19 -3.04
C GLU A 13 -22.62 -33.50 -2.38
N CYS A 14 -22.93 -32.86 -1.25
CA CYS A 14 -24.14 -33.17 -0.47
C CYS A 14 -25.25 -32.12 -0.57
N GLY A 15 -25.04 -31.00 -1.26
CA GLY A 15 -26.06 -29.94 -1.40
C GLY A 15 -26.27 -29.08 -0.14
N THR A 16 -25.54 -29.33 0.94
CA THR A 16 -25.71 -28.62 2.23
C THR A 16 -25.24 -27.17 2.14
N VAL A 17 -26.03 -26.26 2.72
CA VAL A 17 -25.68 -24.83 2.80
C VAL A 17 -24.65 -24.60 3.91
N ASN A 18 -23.51 -24.05 3.52
CA ASN A 18 -22.38 -23.74 4.37
C ASN A 18 -22.08 -22.23 4.36
N GLY A 19 -21.37 -21.74 5.38
CA GLY A 19 -20.85 -20.38 5.38
C GLY A 19 -19.82 -20.18 4.27
N VAL A 20 -19.78 -18.99 3.63
CA VAL A 20 -18.88 -18.73 2.50
C VAL A 20 -17.40 -18.93 2.85
N ARG A 21 -17.02 -18.76 4.12
CA ARG A 21 -15.66 -18.94 4.67
C ARG A 21 -15.38 -20.32 5.27
N ALA A 22 -16.33 -21.27 5.22
CA ALA A 22 -16.09 -22.62 5.74
C ALA A 22 -15.00 -23.35 4.92
N TYR A 23 -14.04 -24.00 5.58
CA TYR A 23 -13.01 -24.78 4.90
C TYR A 23 -13.51 -26.15 4.46
N TYR A 24 -14.35 -26.77 5.29
CA TYR A 24 -14.97 -28.07 5.04
C TYR A 24 -16.49 -27.96 5.09
N CYS A 25 -17.18 -28.87 4.40
CA CYS A 25 -18.63 -29.00 4.55
C CYS A 25 -18.95 -29.55 5.93
N LYS A 26 -19.87 -28.91 6.66
CA LYS A 26 -20.29 -29.33 8.02
C LYS A 26 -20.98 -30.69 8.12
N GLU A 27 -21.07 -31.45 7.03
CA GLU A 27 -21.91 -32.66 6.95
C GLU A 27 -21.19 -33.82 6.24
N CYS A 28 -20.53 -33.56 5.10
CA CYS A 28 -19.77 -34.57 4.37
C CYS A 28 -18.26 -34.34 4.36
N ASP A 29 -17.76 -33.37 5.15
CA ASP A 29 -16.35 -32.98 5.22
C ASP A 29 -15.67 -32.60 3.89
N TYR A 30 -16.43 -32.38 2.83
CA TYR A 30 -15.91 -31.92 1.55
C TYR A 30 -15.05 -30.67 1.70
N ALA A 31 -13.79 -30.74 1.26
CA ALA A 31 -12.84 -29.64 1.32
C ALA A 31 -13.13 -28.59 0.24
N PHE A 32 -13.57 -27.41 0.65
CA PHE A 32 -13.87 -26.33 -0.29
C PHE A 32 -12.61 -25.70 -0.88
N LYS A 33 -12.57 -25.58 -2.21
CA LYS A 33 -11.52 -24.81 -2.91
C LYS A 33 -11.62 -23.32 -2.57
N MET A 34 -10.77 -22.86 -1.66
CA MET A 34 -10.65 -21.44 -1.33
C MET A 34 -9.96 -20.69 -2.46
N LYS A 35 -10.51 -19.52 -2.85
CA LYS A 35 -9.76 -18.59 -3.70
C LYS A 35 -8.50 -18.21 -2.94
N LYS A 36 -7.32 -18.46 -3.53
CA LYS A 36 -6.06 -17.92 -3.02
C LYS A 36 -6.27 -16.40 -2.89
N ARG A 37 -6.03 -15.87 -1.68
CA ARG A 37 -6.03 -14.41 -1.46
C ARG A 37 -5.13 -13.82 -2.55
N SER A 38 -5.65 -12.90 -3.36
CA SER A 38 -4.83 -12.24 -4.39
C SER A 38 -3.52 -11.83 -3.72
N LYS A 39 -2.38 -12.29 -4.24
CA LYS A 39 -1.07 -11.77 -3.81
C LYS A 39 -1.21 -10.25 -3.81
N ASN A 40 -0.98 -9.62 -2.66
CA ASN A 40 -1.28 -8.21 -2.42
C ASN A 40 -0.74 -7.35 -3.58
N ARG A 41 -1.61 -6.75 -4.40
CA ARG A 41 -1.20 -5.73 -5.39
C ARG A 41 -0.63 -4.46 -4.73
N ARG A 42 -0.64 -4.40 -3.40
CA ARG A 42 -0.22 -3.25 -2.58
C ARG A 42 1.25 -3.27 -2.17
N GLY A 43 2.02 -4.28 -2.58
CA GLY A 43 3.43 -4.44 -2.21
C GLY A 43 3.60 -4.85 -0.74
N ARG A 44 4.85 -5.12 -0.33
CA ARG A 44 5.20 -5.43 1.08
C ARG A 44 5.58 -4.11 1.77
N PRO A 45 4.98 -3.77 2.93
CA PRO A 45 5.33 -2.52 3.62
C PRO A 45 6.81 -2.54 4.02
N VAL A 46 7.50 -1.43 3.76
CA VAL A 46 8.90 -1.25 4.12
C VAL A 46 8.94 -0.72 5.54
N LYS A 47 9.48 -1.52 6.48
CA LYS A 47 9.65 -1.11 7.88
C LYS A 47 10.87 -0.21 8.06
N ASP A 48 11.98 -0.61 7.44
CA ASP A 48 13.22 0.16 7.43
C ASP A 48 13.59 0.51 6.00
N TRP A 49 13.48 1.79 5.66
CA TRP A 49 13.80 2.31 4.34
C TRP A 49 15.29 2.26 4.01
N ARG A 50 16.16 2.12 5.03
CA ARG A 50 17.59 1.94 4.83
C ARG A 50 17.92 0.59 4.20
N THR A 51 16.99 -0.36 4.19
CA THR A 51 17.15 -1.63 3.47
C THR A 51 16.90 -1.51 1.97
N LEU A 52 16.43 -0.35 1.49
CA LEU A 52 16.22 -0.09 0.07
C LEU A 52 17.54 0.26 -0.62
N GLU A 53 17.65 -0.18 -1.87
CA GLU A 53 18.82 0.04 -2.73
C GLU A 53 18.48 0.91 -3.93
N VAL A 54 19.51 1.54 -4.50
CA VAL A 54 19.37 2.26 -5.78
C VAL A 54 18.98 1.24 -6.86
N GLY A 55 17.97 1.56 -7.67
CA GLY A 55 17.38 0.63 -8.64
C GLY A 55 16.09 -0.05 -8.15
N ASP A 56 15.80 -0.04 -6.85
CA ASP A 56 14.54 -0.59 -6.34
C ASP A 56 13.34 0.22 -6.81
N TYR A 57 12.21 -0.48 -6.96
CA TYR A 57 10.90 0.13 -7.17
C TYR A 57 10.08 0.09 -5.88
N ILE A 58 9.59 1.26 -5.50
CA ILE A 58 8.77 1.44 -4.30
C ILE A 58 7.45 2.10 -4.67
N ARG A 59 6.42 1.79 -3.90
CA ARG A 59 5.15 2.50 -3.91
C ARG A 59 5.07 3.41 -2.71
N VAL A 60 4.85 4.70 -2.94
CA VAL A 60 4.49 5.66 -1.90
C VAL A 60 3.00 5.54 -1.62
N ILE A 61 2.65 5.39 -0.34
CA ILE A 61 1.27 5.39 0.12
C ILE A 61 0.84 6.85 0.33
N GLY A 62 -0.31 7.23 -0.22
CA GLY A 62 -0.83 8.60 -0.07
C GLY A 62 -1.08 9.00 1.38
N ARG A 63 -1.22 10.31 1.61
CA ARG A 63 -1.32 10.91 2.95
C ARG A 63 -0.13 10.54 3.84
N SER A 64 1.05 10.59 3.26
CA SER A 64 2.33 10.42 3.96
C SER A 64 3.38 11.34 3.33
N GLY A 65 4.51 11.52 4.01
CA GLY A 65 5.52 12.47 3.58
C GLY A 65 5.35 13.85 4.20
N SER A 66 6.12 14.81 3.68
CA SER A 66 6.06 16.20 4.10
C SER A 66 4.67 16.79 3.88
N TYR A 67 4.24 17.62 4.81
CA TYR A 67 2.91 18.21 4.80
C TYR A 67 2.93 19.64 5.36
N TYR A 68 1.91 20.42 5.00
CA TYR A 68 1.60 21.66 5.70
C TYR A 68 0.24 21.59 6.39
N ILE A 69 0.09 22.39 7.43
CA ILE A 69 -1.14 22.52 8.21
C ILE A 69 -1.85 23.80 7.77
N LYS A 70 -3.10 23.66 7.35
CA LYS A 70 -4.00 24.78 7.03
C LYS A 70 -4.47 25.49 8.31
N SER A 71 -5.02 26.69 8.17
CA SER A 71 -5.62 27.44 9.28
C SER A 71 -6.75 26.69 9.99
N ASN A 72 -7.46 25.79 9.29
CA ASN A 72 -8.50 24.93 9.84
C ASN A 72 -7.96 23.65 10.52
N GLY A 73 -6.63 23.47 10.57
CA GLY A 73 -5.97 22.29 11.15
C GLY A 73 -5.77 21.11 10.20
N ASP A 74 -6.27 21.17 8.96
CA ASP A 74 -6.11 20.08 8.00
C ASP A 74 -4.66 19.93 7.52
N LYS A 75 -4.20 18.68 7.40
CA LYS A 75 -2.89 18.35 6.81
C LYS A 75 -3.01 18.14 5.31
N ILE A 76 -2.23 18.90 4.55
CA ILE A 76 -2.06 18.71 3.11
C ILE A 76 -0.66 18.18 2.86
N TYR A 77 -0.60 17.00 2.25
CA TYR A 77 0.65 16.33 1.90
C TYR A 77 1.11 16.74 0.52
N PHE A 78 2.42 16.88 0.34
CA PHE A 78 3.02 17.34 -0.91
C PHE A 78 3.32 16.23 -1.92
N THR A 79 3.21 14.98 -1.49
CA THR A 79 3.67 13.84 -2.28
C THR A 79 2.51 13.08 -2.90
N ASP A 80 2.68 12.78 -4.19
CA ASP A 80 1.76 11.95 -4.94
C ASP A 80 1.89 10.47 -4.57
N ALA A 81 0.75 9.80 -4.43
CA ALA A 81 0.74 8.36 -4.23
C ALA A 81 1.02 7.66 -5.56
N GLY A 82 2.03 6.80 -5.61
CA GLY A 82 2.38 6.15 -6.86
C GLY A 82 3.59 5.25 -6.76
N ILE A 83 4.07 4.77 -7.92
CA ILE A 83 5.26 3.93 -8.02
C ILE A 83 6.43 4.80 -8.46
N TYR A 84 7.55 4.60 -7.80
CA TYR A 84 8.76 5.38 -7.93
C TYR A 84 9.97 4.46 -8.04
N HIS A 85 10.92 4.87 -8.86
CA HIS A 85 12.21 4.22 -9.04
C HIS A 85 13.29 4.99 -8.27
N ILE A 86 14.03 4.31 -7.40
CA ILE A 86 15.06 4.93 -6.56
C ILE A 86 16.30 5.23 -7.41
N LYS A 87 16.68 6.51 -7.50
CA LYS A 87 17.88 6.97 -8.21
C LYS A 87 19.06 7.22 -7.30
N GLN A 88 18.80 7.72 -6.10
CA GLN A 88 19.86 8.02 -5.15
C GLN A 88 19.36 7.90 -3.72
N LYS A 89 20.26 7.50 -2.83
CA LYS A 89 20.02 7.40 -1.39
C LYS A 89 20.83 8.47 -0.67
N HIS A 90 20.18 9.13 0.27
CA HIS A 90 20.76 10.22 1.07
C HIS A 90 20.65 9.87 2.56
N GLY A 91 21.27 10.68 3.42
CA GLY A 91 21.23 10.45 4.87
C GLY A 91 19.81 10.51 5.47
N GLU A 92 18.96 11.41 4.96
CA GLU A 92 17.60 11.64 5.48
C GLU A 92 16.49 11.27 4.49
N GLY A 93 16.80 10.65 3.34
CA GLY A 93 15.77 10.40 2.32
C GLY A 93 16.28 9.77 1.03
N LEU A 94 15.41 9.79 0.02
CA LEU A 94 15.63 9.13 -1.27
C LEU A 94 15.29 10.10 -2.40
N THR A 95 16.15 10.20 -3.42
CA THR A 95 15.77 10.81 -4.70
C THR A 95 15.18 9.74 -5.58
N VAL A 96 13.99 10.00 -6.10
CA VAL A 96 13.21 9.05 -6.88
C VAL A 96 12.67 9.67 -8.16
N ILE A 97 12.33 8.82 -9.13
CA ILE A 97 11.59 9.21 -10.33
C ILE A 97 10.26 8.47 -10.36
N GLY A 98 9.17 9.19 -10.56
CA GLY A 98 7.85 8.60 -10.77
C GLY A 98 7.77 7.83 -12.10
N VAL A 99 7.26 6.61 -12.07
CA VAL A 99 7.20 5.70 -13.23
C VAL A 99 5.78 5.23 -13.58
N GLY A 100 4.74 5.80 -12.96
CA GLY A 100 3.35 5.37 -13.15
C GLY A 100 2.47 6.51 -13.63
N ARG A 101 1.25 6.19 -14.10
CA ARG A 101 0.25 7.20 -14.51
C ARG A 101 -0.09 8.24 -13.42
N GLN A 102 0.15 7.89 -12.15
CA GLN A 102 -0.16 8.72 -10.98
C GLN A 102 1.07 9.39 -10.39
N SER A 103 2.27 9.05 -10.84
CA SER A 103 3.53 9.55 -10.28
C SER A 103 4.51 9.79 -11.42
N HIS A 104 4.87 11.05 -11.61
CA HIS A 104 5.77 11.51 -12.66
C HIS A 104 6.81 12.49 -12.09
N GLY A 105 7.93 12.65 -12.81
CA GLY A 105 8.96 13.62 -12.43
C GLY A 105 9.91 13.13 -11.35
N PHE A 106 10.82 14.02 -10.95
CA PHE A 106 11.81 13.80 -9.90
C PHE A 106 11.28 14.31 -8.56
N GLU A 107 11.42 13.50 -7.52
CA GLU A 107 10.98 13.87 -6.18
C GLU A 107 12.03 13.44 -5.14
N PHE A 108 12.08 14.18 -4.04
CA PHE A 108 12.85 13.78 -2.85
C PHE A 108 11.90 13.31 -1.75
N LEU A 109 11.96 12.02 -1.44
CA LEU A 109 11.18 11.43 -0.36
C LEU A 109 11.96 11.58 0.96
N TYR A 110 11.51 12.48 1.83
CA TYR A 110 12.01 12.59 3.19
C TYR A 110 11.66 11.33 4.01
N MET A 111 12.65 10.76 4.70
CA MET A 111 12.52 9.52 5.49
C MET A 111 13.17 9.64 6.88
N GLY A 112 13.61 10.83 7.26
CA GLY A 112 14.13 11.13 8.59
C GLY A 112 13.03 11.25 9.66
N LYS A 113 13.45 11.61 10.88
CA LYS A 113 12.52 11.88 11.98
C LYS A 113 11.68 13.12 11.66
N GLU A 114 10.40 13.09 12.00
CA GLU A 114 9.52 14.24 11.78
C GLU A 114 10.08 15.50 12.45
N LYS A 115 10.18 16.58 11.67
CA LYS A 115 10.70 17.87 12.12
C LYS A 115 9.97 19.01 11.42
N GLN A 116 9.73 20.10 12.15
CA GLN A 116 9.21 21.33 11.56
C GLN A 116 10.19 21.84 10.49
N SER A 117 9.65 22.38 9.41
CA SER A 117 10.47 22.99 8.37
C SER A 117 11.13 24.25 8.90
N LYS A 118 12.35 24.53 8.42
CA LYS A 118 13.03 25.80 8.66
C LYS A 118 12.49 26.95 7.81
N LEU A 119 11.67 26.64 6.81
CA LEU A 119 11.17 27.62 5.83
C LEU A 119 9.82 28.21 6.23
N LEU A 120 8.95 27.39 6.85
CA LEU A 120 7.57 27.76 7.16
C LEU A 120 7.14 27.07 8.45
N ASP A 121 6.55 27.83 9.35
CA ASP A 121 6.16 27.34 10.69
C ASP A 121 5.02 26.33 10.62
N ASN A 122 4.17 26.41 9.59
CA ASN A 122 3.07 25.46 9.40
C ASN A 122 3.44 24.27 8.52
N MET A 123 4.72 24.07 8.19
CA MET A 123 5.19 22.98 7.35
C MET A 123 6.07 22.01 8.14
N PHE A 124 5.91 20.71 7.88
CA PHE A 124 6.62 19.64 8.57
C PHE A 124 7.20 18.67 7.55
N ASN A 125 8.47 18.31 7.76
CA ASN A 125 9.10 17.20 7.06
C ASN A 125 8.81 15.92 7.85
N ALA A 126 8.16 14.95 7.21
CA ALA A 126 7.76 13.70 7.85
C ALA A 126 8.06 12.50 6.93
N PRO A 127 8.34 11.32 7.50
CA PRO A 127 8.71 10.16 6.71
C PRO A 127 7.55 9.67 5.83
N HIS A 128 7.89 9.22 4.62
CA HIS A 128 6.91 8.61 3.71
C HIS A 128 6.60 7.17 4.13
N LYS A 129 5.38 6.73 3.84
CA LYS A 129 4.98 5.33 4.00
C LYS A 129 5.21 4.60 2.68
N LEU A 130 6.08 3.59 2.71
CA LEU A 130 6.53 2.90 1.50
C LEU A 130 6.13 1.43 1.48
N CYS A 131 5.90 0.91 0.27
CA CYS A 131 5.81 -0.53 0.00
C CYS A 131 6.82 -0.92 -1.08
N LYS A 132 7.55 -2.02 -0.91
CA LYS A 132 8.40 -2.59 -1.96
C LYS A 132 7.52 -3.26 -3.02
N VAL A 133 7.85 -3.03 -4.29
CA VAL A 133 7.10 -3.52 -5.44
C VAL A 133 8.00 -4.39 -6.30
N ASP A 134 7.56 -5.61 -6.57
CA ASP A 134 8.34 -6.60 -7.33
C ASP A 134 8.10 -6.49 -8.87
N TYR A 135 7.43 -5.43 -9.34
CA TYR A 135 7.10 -5.23 -10.75
C TYR A 135 7.17 -3.77 -11.17
N ILE A 136 7.53 -3.54 -12.43
CA ILE A 136 7.48 -2.23 -13.09
C ILE A 136 6.09 -2.10 -13.74
N PRO A 137 5.28 -1.08 -13.39
CA PRO A 137 4.06 -0.79 -14.13
C PRO A 137 4.47 -0.41 -15.57
N ARG A 138 4.02 -1.20 -16.55
CA ARG A 138 4.08 -0.83 -17.97
C ARG A 138 2.98 0.17 -18.28
#